data_AF-A0AAD4ND98-F1
#
_entry.id   AF-A0AAD4ND98-F1
#
_cell.length_a   1.000
_cell.length_b   1.000
_cell.length_c   1.000
_cell.angle_alpha   90.00
_cell.angle_beta   90.00
_cell.angle_gamma   90.00
#
_symmetry.space_group_name_H-M   'P 1'
#
loop_
_entity.id
_entity.type
_entity.pdbx_description
1 polymer ?
#
loop_
_entity_poly.entity_id
_entity_poly.type
_entity_poly.pdbx_seq_one_letter_code
_entity_poly.pdbx_strand_id
1 'polypeptide(L)'
;MGNIISFVIQLETRNVGVCRPEAAFSSGETWPEGRGGNNRILLTAESTRMATGKLSHQFSKLSLPLTQSLKLDHKFALNWPWITIFKKIHIYTELNFLPKTLKNMSYSTLLSLMLTFGTILWLSQASPARNAGNDVNESKVAESKKTSKERIKGPLTEHFMQWLEKNGYADYDFAYTHMGSQASFGGKTSHSHKINQHPVIFIHGNSDGALDLNLNDAVESNPTTEGWSTSIAYFLQNGYTSSELYAITYGDRQPKNSGHRSMDCDTVIRLRRFVEAVLQYTNASHVDIISHSMGVSLARRIIKGGNMNDGFNECYIGTPIHNKIHTFIGIAGANYGMCLCADEKMANSLPACGKTNGFWAGTCTPINDMLTDCLSPIPTSSLACGTGHQYSQFLQNLNNDSTKEAKVIVSMWSDGDTILGKSNFAWGRMTSIIPNSDRMAMYSGYDHYEVKSKTAKDQFMMVTASHFRR
;
A
#
# COMPACT_ATOMS: atom_id res chain seq x y z
N MET A 1 32.65 -64.72 2.16
CA MET A 1 31.43 -64.35 2.91
C MET A 1 31.90 -63.69 4.19
N GLY A 2 31.51 -62.43 4.43
CA GLY A 2 32.19 -61.57 5.41
C GLY A 2 31.69 -61.73 6.84
N ASN A 3 32.63 -61.78 7.79
CA ASN A 3 32.31 -61.78 9.23
C ASN A 3 31.99 -60.38 9.74
N ILE A 4 31.04 -60.32 10.67
CA ILE A 4 30.61 -59.09 11.36
C ILE A 4 31.65 -58.76 12.45
N ILE A 5 32.13 -57.50 12.47
CA ILE A 5 32.92 -56.95 13.57
C ILE A 5 32.31 -55.60 13.97
N SER A 6 31.88 -55.48 15.23
CA SER A 6 31.46 -54.20 15.80
C SER A 6 32.68 -53.32 16.07
N PHE A 7 32.58 -52.03 15.74
CA PHE A 7 33.48 -51.00 16.24
C PHE A 7 32.71 -49.97 17.07
N VAL A 8 33.12 -49.82 18.33
CA VAL A 8 32.75 -48.70 19.19
C VAL A 8 33.70 -47.55 18.85
N ILE A 9 33.15 -46.37 18.54
CA ILE A 9 33.94 -45.13 18.44
C ILE A 9 33.44 -44.15 19.50
N GLN A 10 34.36 -43.79 20.37
CA GLN A 10 34.22 -42.87 21.49
C GLN A 10 34.51 -41.46 20.98
N LEU A 11 33.62 -40.50 21.22
CA LEU A 11 33.84 -39.08 20.89
C LEU A 11 34.01 -38.27 22.18
N GLU A 12 35.13 -37.54 22.25
CA GLU A 12 35.55 -36.80 23.43
C GLU A 12 34.71 -35.53 23.66
N THR A 13 34.32 -35.30 24.91
CA THR A 13 33.77 -34.02 25.37
C THR A 13 34.91 -33.06 25.72
N ARG A 14 35.07 -31.96 24.98
CA ARG A 14 35.91 -30.82 25.42
C ARG A 14 35.03 -29.69 25.95
N ASN A 15 35.15 -29.43 27.26
CA ASN A 15 34.59 -28.25 27.91
C ASN A 15 35.38 -26.98 27.53
N VAL A 16 34.68 -25.88 27.24
CA VAL A 16 35.28 -24.53 27.24
C VAL A 16 34.34 -23.52 27.88
N GLY A 17 34.75 -23.02 29.05
CA GLY A 17 34.61 -21.62 29.48
C GLY A 17 33.22 -20.98 29.56
N VAL A 18 32.65 -20.92 30.77
CA VAL A 18 31.65 -19.91 31.14
C VAL A 18 32.39 -18.68 31.69
N CYS A 19 32.08 -17.49 31.16
CA CYS A 19 32.45 -16.20 31.77
C CYS A 19 31.25 -15.24 31.84
N ARG A 20 31.11 -14.61 33.00
CA ARG A 20 30.23 -13.51 33.45
C ARG A 20 31.01 -12.81 34.61
N PRO A 21 30.65 -11.62 35.14
CA PRO A 21 29.47 -10.77 34.88
C PRO A 21 29.78 -9.25 34.73
N GLU A 22 28.75 -8.41 34.98
CA GLU A 22 28.75 -6.96 35.31
C GLU A 22 28.95 -5.96 34.14
N ALA A 23 28.34 -4.76 34.10
CA ALA A 23 27.21 -4.13 34.84
C ALA A 23 26.58 -3.01 33.93
N ALA A 24 25.55 -2.20 34.23
CA ALA A 24 24.75 -1.93 35.44
C ALA A 24 23.29 -1.51 35.09
N PHE A 25 22.62 -0.68 35.91
CA PHE A 25 21.25 -0.13 35.73
C PHE A 25 21.21 1.35 35.33
N SER A 26 20.16 1.78 34.63
CA SER A 26 19.23 2.81 35.16
C SER A 26 17.83 2.67 34.54
N SER A 27 16.81 3.16 35.24
CA SER A 27 15.40 2.84 35.02
C SER A 27 14.54 4.08 34.74
N GLY A 28 13.48 3.90 33.95
CA GLY A 28 12.27 4.72 34.03
C GLY A 28 12.03 5.64 32.84
N GLU A 29 10.96 5.35 32.10
CA GLU A 29 9.82 6.29 31.98
C GLU A 29 8.62 5.58 31.33
N THR A 30 7.47 5.65 32.01
CA THR A 30 6.19 5.14 31.52
C THR A 30 5.54 6.19 30.60
N TRP A 31 5.29 5.83 29.35
CA TRP A 31 4.49 6.68 28.45
C TRP A 31 3.04 6.77 28.96
N PRO A 32 2.41 7.96 28.94
CA PRO A 32 1.04 8.10 29.43
C PRO A 32 0.04 7.38 28.53
N GLU A 33 -0.75 6.48 29.12
CA GLU A 33 -1.87 5.81 28.46
C GLU A 33 -2.98 6.81 28.11
N GLY A 34 -2.92 7.37 26.91
CA GLY A 34 -4.05 8.03 26.28
C GLY A 34 -5.12 6.99 25.91
N ARG A 35 -6.21 6.90 26.70
CA ARG A 35 -7.33 6.01 26.42
C ARG A 35 -7.93 6.29 25.03
N GLY A 36 -7.88 5.30 24.13
CA GLY A 36 -8.57 5.38 22.84
C GLY A 36 -8.14 4.32 21.82
N GLY A 37 -8.93 3.25 21.70
CA GLY A 37 -8.91 2.32 20.56
C GLY A 37 -7.82 1.24 20.58
N ASN A 38 -8.20 0.02 20.97
CA ASN A 38 -7.39 -1.18 20.74
C ASN A 38 -7.24 -1.42 19.23
N ASN A 39 -6.01 -1.36 18.69
CA ASN A 39 -5.63 -1.91 17.38
C ASN A 39 -4.09 -1.84 17.16
N ARG A 40 -3.30 -2.34 18.12
CA ARG A 40 -1.82 -2.32 18.04
C ARG A 40 -1.23 -3.63 18.58
N ILE A 41 -0.41 -4.30 17.77
CA ILE A 41 0.49 -5.36 18.23
C ILE A 41 1.91 -4.87 17.94
N LEU A 42 2.65 -4.54 18.99
CA LEU A 42 4.07 -4.20 18.88
C LEU A 42 4.88 -5.50 18.97
N LEU A 43 5.36 -6.01 17.85
CA LEU A 43 6.24 -7.18 17.83
C LEU A 43 7.68 -6.77 18.14
N THR A 44 8.05 -6.86 19.42
CA THR A 44 9.46 -6.90 19.84
C THR A 44 10.01 -8.31 19.63
N ALA A 45 11.17 -8.43 19.00
CA ALA A 45 11.78 -9.72 18.71
C ALA A 45 12.41 -10.35 19.96
N GLU A 46 11.65 -11.20 20.68
CA GLU A 46 12.18 -12.13 21.69
C GLU A 46 11.94 -13.58 21.27
N SER A 47 13.02 -14.35 21.16
CA SER A 47 12.99 -15.76 20.78
C SER A 47 12.66 -16.67 21.96
N THR A 48 11.37 -16.91 22.19
CA THR A 48 10.94 -17.84 23.26
C THR A 48 10.54 -19.20 22.69
N ARG A 49 11.32 -20.24 23.02
CA ARG A 49 10.91 -21.65 22.81
C ARG A 49 9.68 -21.94 23.67
N MET A 50 8.61 -22.47 23.10
CA MET A 50 7.57 -23.18 23.87
C MET A 50 7.62 -24.68 23.58
N ALA A 51 7.62 -25.45 24.66
CA ALA A 51 7.65 -26.91 24.63
C ALA A 51 6.26 -27.50 24.33
N THR A 52 6.26 -28.74 23.85
CA THR A 52 5.05 -29.49 23.52
C THR A 52 4.29 -29.92 24.79
N GLY A 53 3.00 -29.55 24.87
CA GLY A 53 2.09 -29.98 25.93
C GLY A 53 0.76 -30.45 25.36
N LYS A 54 0.45 -31.74 25.50
CA LYS A 54 -0.86 -32.31 25.14
C LYS A 54 -1.93 -31.82 26.12
N LEU A 55 -3.12 -31.51 25.63
CA LEU A 55 -4.38 -31.64 26.38
C LEU A 55 -5.53 -31.94 25.42
N SER A 56 -6.53 -32.70 25.90
CA SER A 56 -7.58 -33.33 25.08
C SER A 56 -8.92 -33.32 25.83
N HIS A 57 -10.04 -33.41 25.09
CA HIS A 57 -11.42 -33.59 25.60
C HIS A 57 -12.04 -32.36 26.34
N GLN A 58 -13.35 -32.05 26.29
CA GLN A 58 -14.52 -32.50 25.49
C GLN A 58 -15.75 -31.56 25.76
N PHE A 59 -16.87 -31.77 25.04
CA PHE A 59 -18.25 -31.23 25.25
C PHE A 59 -18.56 -29.80 24.77
N SER A 60 -19.76 -29.45 24.26
CA SER A 60 -20.83 -30.26 23.62
C SER A 60 -21.90 -29.40 22.92
N LYS A 61 -22.55 -29.99 21.90
CA LYS A 61 -23.88 -29.71 21.30
C LYS A 61 -24.74 -28.58 21.89
N LEU A 62 -25.27 -27.72 20.99
CA LEU A 62 -26.62 -27.14 21.11
C LEU A 62 -27.30 -27.14 19.73
N SER A 63 -28.64 -27.27 19.66
CA SER A 63 -29.35 -27.52 18.40
C SER A 63 -30.82 -27.06 18.42
N LEU A 64 -31.33 -26.67 17.24
CA LEU A 64 -32.75 -26.46 16.84
C LEU A 64 -33.45 -25.15 17.31
N PRO A 65 -34.54 -24.69 16.65
CA PRO A 65 -35.13 -25.12 15.36
C PRO A 65 -35.41 -23.98 14.33
N LEU A 66 -35.74 -24.36 13.08
CA LEU A 66 -36.51 -23.50 12.14
C LEU A 66 -38.01 -23.56 12.47
N THR A 67 -38.73 -22.45 12.32
CA THR A 67 -39.87 -22.25 11.39
C THR A 67 -40.63 -20.96 11.75
N GLN A 68 -40.90 -20.09 10.76
CA GLN A 68 -42.14 -19.32 10.72
C GLN A 68 -42.43 -18.84 9.29
N SER A 69 -43.61 -19.18 8.78
CA SER A 69 -44.14 -18.70 7.50
C SER A 69 -45.03 -17.47 7.72
N LEU A 70 -44.87 -16.42 6.93
CA LEU A 70 -45.81 -15.30 6.88
C LEU A 70 -46.41 -15.15 5.48
N LYS A 71 -47.74 -15.04 5.45
CA LYS A 71 -48.55 -14.92 4.23
C LYS A 71 -48.43 -13.50 3.67
N LEU A 72 -48.35 -13.38 2.35
CA LEU A 72 -48.53 -12.12 1.63
C LEU A 72 -50.01 -11.97 1.24
N ASP A 73 -50.58 -10.81 1.53
CA ASP A 73 -51.99 -10.52 1.29
C ASP A 73 -52.20 -9.80 -0.06
N HIS A 74 -53.26 -10.14 -0.78
CA HIS A 74 -53.54 -9.64 -2.12
C HIS A 74 -54.33 -8.34 -2.08
N LYS A 75 -53.65 -7.18 -2.22
CA LYS A 75 -54.20 -5.92 -2.78
C LYS A 75 -53.13 -4.82 -2.87
N PHE A 76 -52.52 -4.66 -4.04
CA PHE A 76 -52.08 -3.37 -4.63
C PHE A 76 -51.46 -3.63 -6.02
N ALA A 77 -52.31 -3.99 -6.97
CA ALA A 77 -51.99 -3.99 -8.39
C ALA A 77 -52.83 -2.90 -9.07
N LEU A 78 -52.24 -2.24 -10.08
CA LEU A 78 -52.74 -1.11 -10.91
C LEU A 78 -52.13 0.27 -10.59
N ASN A 79 -50.83 0.44 -10.88
CA ASN A 79 -50.26 1.56 -11.67
C ASN A 79 -48.72 1.57 -11.61
N TRP A 80 -48.02 0.94 -12.57
CA TRP A 80 -46.60 1.24 -12.85
C TRP A 80 -46.16 0.75 -14.26
N PRO A 81 -45.10 1.34 -14.86
CA PRO A 81 -44.94 1.44 -16.31
C PRO A 81 -44.09 0.31 -16.94
N TRP A 82 -44.47 -0.95 -16.74
CA TRP A 82 -43.72 -2.09 -17.30
C TRP A 82 -44.15 -2.53 -18.71
N ILE A 83 -45.38 -2.20 -19.13
CA ILE A 83 -45.91 -2.60 -20.46
C ILE A 83 -45.12 -1.94 -21.61
N THR A 84 -44.58 -0.73 -21.41
CA THR A 84 -43.73 -0.02 -22.38
C THR A 84 -42.32 -0.61 -22.48
N ILE A 85 -41.83 -1.26 -21.42
CA ILE A 85 -40.52 -1.91 -21.39
C ILE A 85 -40.58 -3.28 -22.09
N PHE A 86 -41.62 -4.08 -21.84
CA PHE A 86 -41.79 -5.38 -22.51
C PHE A 86 -41.92 -5.24 -24.04
N LYS A 87 -42.60 -4.20 -24.55
CA LYS A 87 -42.63 -3.92 -26.00
C LYS A 87 -41.27 -3.49 -26.59
N LYS A 88 -40.37 -2.89 -25.80
CA LYS A 88 -39.01 -2.56 -26.26
C LYS A 88 -38.05 -3.76 -26.19
N ILE A 89 -38.21 -4.65 -25.22
CA ILE A 89 -37.36 -5.86 -25.10
C ILE A 89 -37.61 -6.82 -26.28
N HIS A 90 -38.86 -6.97 -26.73
CA HIS A 90 -39.19 -7.84 -27.87
C HIS A 90 -38.61 -7.35 -29.22
N ILE A 91 -38.26 -6.06 -29.33
CA ILE A 91 -37.61 -5.48 -30.52
C ILE A 91 -36.09 -5.71 -30.49
N TYR A 92 -35.48 -5.86 -29.31
CA TYR A 92 -34.03 -6.07 -29.18
C TYR A 92 -33.57 -7.52 -29.41
N THR A 93 -34.49 -8.50 -29.43
CA THR A 93 -34.17 -9.91 -29.74
C THR A 93 -33.96 -10.19 -31.23
N GLU A 94 -34.30 -9.26 -32.12
CA GLU A 94 -34.11 -9.37 -33.59
C GLU A 94 -32.78 -8.77 -34.09
N LEU A 95 -32.00 -8.09 -33.23
CA LEU A 95 -30.72 -7.47 -33.62
C LEU A 95 -29.53 -8.16 -32.92
N ASN A 96 -28.64 -8.76 -33.73
CA ASN A 96 -27.55 -9.65 -33.31
C ASN A 96 -26.39 -8.95 -32.55
N PHE A 97 -26.62 -8.48 -31.33
CA PHE A 97 -25.57 -7.92 -30.45
C PHE A 97 -25.59 -8.49 -29.02
N LEU A 98 -25.45 -9.82 -28.91
CA LEU A 98 -25.13 -10.50 -27.65
C LEU A 98 -23.89 -11.39 -27.82
N PRO A 99 -22.87 -11.30 -26.94
CA PRO A 99 -21.72 -12.20 -26.95
C PRO A 99 -22.14 -13.67 -26.82
N LYS A 100 -21.43 -14.57 -27.52
CA LYS A 100 -21.73 -16.02 -27.54
C LYS A 100 -21.82 -16.66 -26.15
N THR A 101 -21.14 -16.11 -25.15
CA THR A 101 -21.14 -16.58 -23.75
C THR A 101 -22.50 -16.48 -23.05
N LEU A 102 -23.40 -15.57 -23.46
CA LEU A 102 -24.72 -15.42 -22.82
C LEU A 102 -25.79 -16.35 -23.41
N LYS A 103 -25.58 -16.95 -24.59
CA LYS A 103 -26.55 -17.87 -25.22
C LYS A 103 -26.63 -19.25 -24.57
N ASN A 104 -25.67 -19.61 -23.71
CA ASN A 104 -25.58 -20.93 -23.07
C ASN A 104 -25.93 -20.92 -21.58
N MET A 105 -26.43 -19.81 -21.03
CA MET A 105 -26.83 -19.73 -19.62
C MET A 105 -28.27 -20.20 -19.42
N SER A 106 -28.53 -20.89 -18.30
CA SER A 106 -29.90 -21.27 -17.92
C SER A 106 -30.76 -20.04 -17.65
N TYR A 107 -32.07 -20.16 -17.90
CA TYR A 107 -33.03 -19.06 -17.66
C TYR A 107 -33.01 -18.58 -16.20
N SER A 108 -32.80 -19.50 -15.24
CA SER A 108 -32.56 -19.21 -13.83
C SER A 108 -31.30 -18.39 -13.54
N THR A 109 -30.21 -18.62 -14.28
CA THR A 109 -28.95 -17.87 -14.13
C THR A 109 -29.11 -16.43 -14.61
N LEU A 110 -29.78 -16.23 -15.75
CA LEU A 110 -30.11 -14.92 -16.30
C LEU A 110 -31.06 -14.12 -15.38
N LEU A 111 -32.09 -14.78 -14.84
CA LEU A 111 -33.01 -14.15 -13.89
C LEU A 111 -32.31 -13.74 -12.59
N SER A 112 -31.43 -14.59 -12.05
CA SER A 112 -30.62 -14.27 -10.86
C SER A 112 -29.69 -13.08 -11.10
N LEU A 113 -29.02 -13.01 -12.25
CA LEU A 113 -28.19 -11.87 -12.63
C LEU A 113 -29.00 -10.58 -12.69
N MET A 114 -30.16 -10.57 -13.35
CA MET A 114 -31.01 -9.37 -13.44
C MET A 114 -31.55 -8.91 -12.08
N LEU A 115 -31.91 -9.85 -11.19
CA LEU A 115 -32.34 -9.51 -9.83
C LEU A 115 -31.21 -8.89 -9.00
N THR A 116 -29.98 -9.44 -9.06
CA THR A 116 -28.83 -8.88 -8.35
C THR A 116 -28.44 -7.47 -8.83
N PHE A 117 -28.47 -7.21 -10.14
CA PHE A 117 -28.22 -5.86 -10.67
C PHE A 117 -29.36 -4.88 -10.35
N GLY A 118 -30.61 -5.34 -10.34
CA GLY A 118 -31.77 -4.52 -9.95
C GLY A 118 -31.70 -4.01 -8.51
N THR A 119 -31.27 -4.86 -7.57
CA THR A 119 -31.11 -4.46 -6.15
C THR A 119 -29.98 -3.45 -5.93
N ILE A 120 -28.90 -3.52 -6.71
CA ILE A 120 -27.76 -2.59 -6.62
C ILE A 120 -28.14 -1.19 -7.14
N LEU A 121 -29.02 -1.11 -8.13
CA LEU A 121 -29.54 0.16 -8.66
C LEU A 121 -30.62 0.82 -7.80
N TRP A 122 -31.32 0.06 -6.94
CA TRP A 122 -32.35 0.61 -6.05
C TRP A 122 -31.75 1.22 -4.77
N LEU A 123 -30.68 0.61 -4.23
CA LEU A 123 -29.97 1.10 -3.04
C LEU A 123 -29.15 2.39 -3.29
N SER A 124 -28.90 2.77 -4.55
CA SER A 124 -28.15 3.99 -4.91
C SER A 124 -29.02 5.24 -5.12
N GLN A 125 -30.36 5.15 -4.98
CA GLN A 125 -31.28 6.27 -5.23
C GLN A 125 -32.15 6.67 -4.03
N ALA A 126 -31.99 6.03 -2.86
CA ALA A 126 -32.75 6.36 -1.66
C ALA A 126 -32.15 7.58 -0.90
N SER A 127 -32.49 8.80 -1.34
CA SER A 127 -32.31 10.01 -0.51
C SER A 127 -33.56 10.28 0.35
N PRO A 128 -33.42 10.68 1.62
CA PRO A 128 -34.56 11.00 2.48
C PRO A 128 -35.21 12.34 2.07
N ALA A 129 -36.53 12.36 2.01
CA ALA A 129 -37.30 13.56 1.69
C ALA A 129 -37.09 14.66 2.76
N ARG A 130 -36.88 15.91 2.32
CA ARG A 130 -36.96 17.09 3.18
C ARG A 130 -38.33 17.74 3.03
N ASN A 131 -38.95 18.06 4.17
CA ASN A 131 -40.19 18.84 4.19
C ASN A 131 -39.94 20.26 3.68
N ALA A 132 -40.86 20.78 2.87
CA ALA A 132 -40.93 22.20 2.54
C ALA A 132 -41.57 22.98 3.69
N GLY A 133 -41.04 24.17 3.96
CA GLY A 133 -41.55 25.15 4.92
C GLY A 133 -41.08 26.54 4.50
N ASN A 134 -42.00 27.51 4.56
CA ASN A 134 -41.91 28.77 3.83
C ASN A 134 -41.24 29.94 4.58
N ASP A 135 -40.90 30.96 3.78
CA ASP A 135 -40.86 32.41 4.04
C ASP A 135 -39.72 33.11 4.84
N VAL A 136 -38.93 33.87 4.06
CA VAL A 136 -38.59 35.31 4.21
C VAL A 136 -38.16 35.85 5.60
N ASN A 137 -36.88 36.27 5.72
CA ASN A 137 -36.56 37.71 5.82
C ASN A 137 -35.06 38.06 5.65
N GLU A 138 -34.78 39.32 5.33
CA GLU A 138 -33.44 39.89 5.15
C GLU A 138 -32.75 40.34 6.47
N SER A 139 -31.43 40.49 6.38
CA SER A 139 -30.54 41.21 7.32
C SER A 139 -30.24 40.59 8.70
N LYS A 140 -29.02 40.04 8.84
CA LYS A 140 -27.96 40.63 9.68
C LYS A 140 -26.62 39.89 9.53
N VAL A 141 -25.55 40.66 9.46
CA VAL A 141 -24.17 40.15 9.51
C VAL A 141 -23.86 39.67 10.92
N ALA A 142 -23.46 38.40 11.06
CA ALA A 142 -22.75 37.89 12.21
C ALA A 142 -21.66 36.91 11.73
N GLU A 143 -20.42 37.19 12.13
CA GLU A 143 -19.22 36.52 11.65
C GLU A 143 -19.13 35.06 12.13
N SER A 144 -19.42 34.10 11.26
CA SER A 144 -19.00 32.70 11.48
C SER A 144 -17.73 32.40 10.68
N LYS A 145 -16.56 32.63 11.26
CA LYS A 145 -15.30 32.05 10.78
C LYS A 145 -15.31 30.54 10.98
N LYS A 146 -16.07 29.84 10.13
CA LYS A 146 -15.90 28.42 9.88
C LYS A 146 -14.57 28.30 9.15
N THR A 147 -13.49 28.01 9.88
CA THR A 147 -12.15 27.82 9.31
C THR A 147 -12.20 26.65 8.34
N SER A 148 -12.41 26.96 7.06
CA SER A 148 -12.22 26.02 5.96
C SER A 148 -10.76 25.60 6.00
N LYS A 149 -10.50 24.34 6.35
CA LYS A 149 -9.17 23.73 6.26
C LYS A 149 -8.69 23.90 4.82
N GLU A 150 -7.70 24.76 4.62
CA GLU A 150 -7.25 25.13 3.28
C GLU A 150 -6.79 23.86 2.55
N ARG A 151 -7.38 23.60 1.38
CA ARG A 151 -7.13 22.35 0.67
C ARG A 151 -5.72 22.39 0.08
N ILE A 152 -5.00 21.29 0.23
CA ILE A 152 -3.71 21.09 -0.42
C ILE A 152 -3.95 21.02 -1.92
N LYS A 153 -3.14 21.77 -2.68
CA LYS A 153 -3.24 21.88 -4.13
C LYS A 153 -1.84 21.86 -4.73
N GLY A 154 -1.72 21.18 -5.86
CA GLY A 154 -0.58 21.28 -6.77
C GLY A 154 -0.75 22.46 -7.76
N PRO A 155 0.16 22.61 -8.73
CA PRO A 155 1.38 21.80 -8.93
C PRO A 155 2.47 22.16 -7.90
N LEU A 156 3.73 21.77 -8.18
CA LEU A 156 4.89 22.29 -7.46
C LEU A 156 4.85 23.83 -7.44
N THR A 157 5.40 24.44 -6.39
CA THR A 157 5.42 25.92 -6.30
C THR A 157 6.21 26.53 -7.46
N GLU A 158 5.77 27.70 -7.94
CA GLU A 158 6.42 28.46 -9.02
C GLU A 158 7.93 28.62 -8.80
N HIS A 159 8.37 28.94 -7.58
CA HIS A 159 9.80 29.06 -7.24
C HIS A 159 10.57 27.76 -7.50
N PHE A 160 9.99 26.60 -7.18
CA PHE A 160 10.64 25.31 -7.44
C PHE A 160 10.61 24.96 -8.92
N MET A 161 9.52 25.24 -9.64
CA MET A 161 9.45 25.02 -11.10
C MET A 161 10.49 25.86 -11.86
N GLN A 162 10.60 27.16 -11.55
CA GLN A 162 11.63 28.04 -12.11
C GLN A 162 13.06 27.57 -11.76
N TRP A 163 13.27 27.04 -10.55
CA TRP A 163 14.55 26.46 -10.18
C TRP A 163 14.85 25.18 -10.98
N LEU A 164 13.86 24.29 -11.16
CA LEU A 164 14.02 23.05 -11.93
C LEU A 164 14.40 23.34 -13.38
N GLU A 165 13.72 24.29 -14.03
CA GLU A 165 14.04 24.75 -15.38
C GLU A 165 15.49 25.27 -15.46
N LYS A 166 15.88 26.17 -14.55
CA LYS A 166 17.23 26.76 -14.50
C LYS A 166 18.34 25.74 -14.21
N ASN A 167 18.04 24.61 -13.59
CA ASN A 167 19.02 23.59 -13.18
C ASN A 167 18.95 22.31 -14.02
N GLY A 168 18.33 22.34 -15.21
CA GLY A 168 18.37 21.22 -16.17
C GLY A 168 17.43 20.06 -15.84
N TYR A 169 16.34 20.33 -15.11
CA TYR A 169 15.32 19.33 -14.77
C TYR A 169 14.00 19.49 -15.55
N ALA A 170 13.92 20.41 -16.52
CA ALA A 170 12.70 20.69 -17.28
C ALA A 170 12.08 19.44 -17.93
N ASP A 171 12.91 18.62 -18.59
CA ASP A 171 12.47 17.46 -19.38
C ASP A 171 11.82 16.33 -18.56
N TYR A 172 11.95 16.34 -17.23
CA TYR A 172 11.38 15.30 -16.37
C TYR A 172 9.91 15.53 -15.98
N ASP A 173 9.31 16.68 -16.31
CA ASP A 173 7.95 17.09 -15.93
C ASP A 173 7.58 16.68 -14.48
N PHE A 174 8.40 17.08 -13.49
CA PHE A 174 8.09 16.75 -12.09
C PHE A 174 6.82 17.43 -11.61
N ALA A 175 6.46 18.57 -12.21
CA ALA A 175 5.29 19.34 -11.85
C ALA A 175 3.98 18.65 -12.26
N TYR A 176 3.97 17.89 -13.37
CA TYR A 176 2.81 17.15 -13.88
C TYR A 176 1.59 18.05 -14.12
N THR A 177 1.85 19.24 -14.66
CA THR A 177 0.95 20.41 -14.63
C THR A 177 -0.39 20.20 -15.34
N HIS A 178 -0.48 19.25 -16.26
CA HIS A 178 -1.72 18.88 -16.94
C HIS A 178 -2.82 18.35 -16.00
N MET A 179 -2.47 17.92 -14.78
CA MET A 179 -3.42 17.58 -13.71
C MET A 179 -3.90 18.78 -12.88
N GLY A 180 -3.40 19.99 -13.14
CA GLY A 180 -3.76 21.21 -12.41
C GLY A 180 -3.54 21.06 -10.90
N SER A 181 -4.58 21.35 -10.11
CA SER A 181 -4.51 21.28 -8.64
C SER A 181 -4.31 19.87 -8.05
N GLN A 182 -4.42 18.81 -8.86
CA GLN A 182 -4.24 17.41 -8.46
C GLN A 182 -2.84 16.85 -8.81
N ALA A 183 -1.98 17.72 -9.35
CA ALA A 183 -0.64 17.39 -9.79
C ALA A 183 0.34 17.18 -8.60
N SER A 184 1.64 17.21 -8.88
CA SER A 184 2.68 17.12 -7.84
C SER A 184 2.60 18.28 -6.83
N PHE A 185 3.18 18.11 -5.65
CA PHE A 185 3.14 19.08 -4.55
C PHE A 185 4.53 19.38 -3.99
N GLY A 186 4.75 20.62 -3.55
CA GLY A 186 5.92 21.02 -2.77
C GLY A 186 6.75 22.15 -3.36
N GLY A 187 7.64 22.67 -2.52
CA GLY A 187 8.54 23.78 -2.84
C GLY A 187 8.32 25.03 -1.99
N LYS A 188 9.24 25.98 -2.10
CA LYS A 188 9.20 27.23 -1.32
C LYS A 188 8.19 28.19 -1.93
N THR A 189 7.33 28.78 -1.10
CA THR A 189 6.47 29.89 -1.55
C THR A 189 7.22 31.22 -1.65
N SER A 190 8.40 31.34 -1.04
CA SER A 190 9.28 32.51 -1.17
C SER A 190 10.76 32.14 -1.00
N HIS A 191 11.67 32.96 -1.55
CA HIS A 191 13.11 32.68 -1.49
C HIS A 191 13.69 32.74 -0.06
N SER A 192 13.07 33.50 0.85
CA SER A 192 13.51 33.67 2.24
C SER A 192 13.13 32.49 3.16
N HIS A 193 12.33 31.53 2.70
CA HIS A 193 11.96 30.36 3.50
C HIS A 193 13.17 29.47 3.79
N LYS A 194 13.42 29.29 5.10
CA LYS A 194 14.43 28.38 5.63
C LYS A 194 13.86 26.98 5.75
N ILE A 195 14.70 26.00 5.44
CA ILE A 195 14.45 24.58 5.65
C ILE A 195 14.93 24.27 7.07
N ASN A 196 14.02 23.92 7.97
CA ASN A 196 14.33 23.66 9.39
C ASN A 196 14.33 22.15 9.69
N GLN A 197 13.44 21.42 9.02
CA GLN A 197 13.34 19.96 9.08
C GLN A 197 14.04 19.31 7.88
N HIS A 198 14.34 18.01 7.97
CA HIS A 198 14.67 17.23 6.78
C HIS A 198 13.46 17.25 5.81
N PRO A 199 13.67 17.53 4.51
CA PRO A 199 12.58 17.47 3.54
C PRO A 199 12.03 16.05 3.40
N VAL A 200 10.72 15.92 3.38
CA VAL A 200 10.00 14.65 3.25
C VAL A 200 9.52 14.48 1.81
N ILE A 201 9.86 13.35 1.19
CA ILE A 201 9.52 13.02 -0.18
C ILE A 201 8.54 11.84 -0.19
N PHE A 202 7.35 12.07 -0.74
CA PHE A 202 6.26 11.11 -0.84
C PHE A 202 6.22 10.45 -2.23
N ILE A 203 6.28 9.12 -2.28
CA ILE A 203 6.27 8.33 -3.53
C ILE A 203 5.09 7.35 -3.52
N HIS A 204 4.07 7.63 -4.34
CA HIS A 204 2.79 6.91 -4.36
C HIS A 204 2.86 5.49 -4.95
N GLY A 205 1.74 4.76 -4.85
CA GLY A 205 1.58 3.41 -5.38
C GLY A 205 1.15 3.32 -6.84
N ASN A 206 0.93 2.09 -7.32
CA ASN A 206 0.41 1.83 -8.67
C ASN A 206 -1.02 2.42 -8.82
N SER A 207 -1.27 3.18 -9.88
CA SER A 207 -2.51 3.94 -10.14
C SER A 207 -2.86 5.06 -9.16
N ASP A 208 -2.01 5.39 -8.18
CA ASP A 208 -2.23 6.53 -7.28
C ASP A 208 -1.50 7.79 -7.81
N GLY A 209 -1.48 8.90 -7.05
CA GLY A 209 -0.75 10.14 -7.40
C GLY A 209 -0.27 10.93 -6.18
N ALA A 210 0.22 12.14 -6.41
CA ALA A 210 0.68 13.02 -5.33
C ALA A 210 -0.47 13.55 -4.44
N LEU A 211 -1.60 13.93 -5.03
CA LEU A 211 -2.73 14.61 -4.36
C LEU A 211 -4.10 14.00 -4.74
N ASP A 212 -5.16 14.38 -4.02
CA ASP A 212 -6.50 13.83 -4.23
C ASP A 212 -7.10 14.19 -5.60
N LEU A 213 -7.77 13.23 -6.22
CA LEU A 213 -8.59 13.46 -7.43
C LEU A 213 -9.94 14.13 -7.11
N ASN A 214 -10.45 14.00 -5.88
CA ASN A 214 -11.77 14.51 -5.52
C ASN A 214 -11.72 16.00 -5.14
N LEU A 215 -12.01 16.85 -6.12
CA LEU A 215 -12.13 18.31 -5.91
C LEU A 215 -13.53 18.77 -5.49
N ASN A 216 -14.52 17.87 -5.42
CA ASN A 216 -15.86 18.19 -4.94
C ASN A 216 -15.91 18.11 -3.40
N ASP A 217 -16.71 18.96 -2.75
CA ASP A 217 -16.86 19.07 -1.28
C ASP A 217 -17.52 17.84 -0.58
N ALA A 218 -17.31 16.64 -1.10
CA ALA A 218 -17.67 15.40 -0.42
C ALA A 218 -16.85 15.27 0.88
N VAL A 219 -17.56 14.93 1.96
CA VAL A 219 -17.09 15.12 3.35
C VAL A 219 -16.02 14.09 3.78
N GLU A 220 -15.72 13.10 2.95
CA GLU A 220 -14.84 11.98 3.28
C GLU A 220 -13.81 11.73 2.15
N SER A 221 -12.54 11.64 2.53
CA SER A 221 -11.42 11.30 1.64
C SER A 221 -11.53 9.85 1.16
N ASN A 222 -11.51 9.62 -0.14
CA ASN A 222 -11.43 8.26 -0.70
C ASN A 222 -9.97 7.76 -0.64
N PRO A 223 -9.65 6.72 0.15
CA PRO A 223 -8.27 6.21 0.28
C PRO A 223 -7.63 5.83 -1.06
N THR A 224 -8.42 5.37 -2.03
CA THR A 224 -7.93 4.89 -3.34
C THR A 224 -7.53 6.03 -4.29
N THR A 225 -7.86 7.29 -3.98
CA THR A 225 -7.58 8.44 -4.86
C THR A 225 -6.91 9.63 -4.16
N GLU A 226 -6.82 9.64 -2.82
CA GLU A 226 -6.37 10.81 -2.04
C GLU A 226 -4.90 11.23 -2.23
N GLY A 227 -4.08 10.40 -2.90
CA GLY A 227 -2.64 10.60 -2.99
C GLY A 227 -2.01 10.68 -1.59
N TRP A 228 -1.28 11.75 -1.32
CA TRP A 228 -0.67 12.02 -0.01
C TRP A 228 -1.35 13.18 0.73
N SER A 229 -2.54 13.61 0.30
CA SER A 229 -3.23 14.79 0.86
C SER A 229 -3.42 14.68 2.38
N THR A 230 -3.81 13.51 2.89
CA THR A 230 -4.02 13.26 4.32
C THR A 230 -2.71 13.35 5.11
N SER A 231 -1.62 12.77 4.60
CA SER A 231 -0.28 12.86 5.21
C SER A 231 0.28 14.28 5.17
N ILE A 232 0.29 14.94 4.01
CA ILE A 232 0.75 16.32 3.85
C ILE A 232 -0.03 17.25 4.79
N ALA A 233 -1.36 17.09 4.89
CA ALA A 233 -2.17 17.88 5.81
C ALA A 233 -1.75 17.66 7.27
N TYR A 234 -1.46 16.42 7.66
CA TYR A 234 -1.00 16.12 9.01
C TYR A 234 0.35 16.78 9.30
N PHE A 235 1.31 16.68 8.40
CA PHE A 235 2.65 17.28 8.57
C PHE A 235 2.57 18.82 8.64
N LEU A 236 1.78 19.47 7.75
CA LEU A 236 1.54 20.92 7.77
C LEU A 236 0.91 21.38 9.10
N GLN A 237 -0.07 20.65 9.63
CA GLN A 237 -0.68 20.94 10.95
C GLN A 237 0.29 20.74 12.12
N ASN A 238 1.42 20.05 11.92
CA ASN A 238 2.42 19.73 12.96
C ASN A 238 3.80 20.37 12.66
N GLY A 239 3.80 21.54 12.01
CA GLY A 239 4.98 22.42 11.94
C GLY A 239 5.90 22.25 10.74
N TYR A 240 5.60 21.34 9.80
CA TYR A 240 6.25 21.37 8.48
C TYR A 240 5.65 22.46 7.60
N THR A 241 6.41 22.91 6.61
CA THR A 241 5.95 23.82 5.55
C THR A 241 5.92 23.13 4.18
N SER A 242 5.29 23.74 3.17
CA SER A 242 5.40 23.26 1.77
C SER A 242 6.85 23.24 1.27
N SER A 243 7.74 23.99 1.92
CA SER A 243 9.17 24.06 1.60
C SER A 243 9.92 22.78 2.00
N GLU A 244 9.30 21.94 2.84
CA GLU A 244 9.89 20.74 3.44
C GLU A 244 9.07 19.47 3.07
N LEU A 245 8.03 19.59 2.25
CA LEU A 245 7.14 18.48 1.87
C LEU A 245 7.00 18.41 0.35
N TYR A 246 7.31 17.26 -0.23
CA TYR A 246 7.39 17.05 -1.67
C TYR A 246 6.68 15.76 -2.07
N ALA A 247 5.75 15.80 -3.02
CA ALA A 247 5.08 14.61 -3.54
C ALA A 247 5.05 14.66 -5.07
N ILE A 248 5.41 13.58 -5.73
CA ILE A 248 5.51 13.49 -7.20
C ILE A 248 4.46 12.54 -7.78
N THR A 249 3.69 13.00 -8.77
CA THR A 249 2.89 12.12 -9.62
C THR A 249 3.73 11.67 -10.80
N TYR A 250 3.96 10.36 -10.94
CA TYR A 250 4.87 9.82 -11.97
C TYR A 250 4.18 8.96 -13.05
N GLY A 251 2.86 8.79 -13.00
CA GLY A 251 2.11 7.99 -13.98
C GLY A 251 0.65 8.39 -14.14
N ASP A 252 -0.05 7.73 -15.07
CA ASP A 252 -1.37 8.15 -15.59
C ASP A 252 -2.56 8.06 -14.59
N ARG A 253 -2.34 7.51 -13.39
CA ARG A 253 -3.33 7.31 -12.30
C ARG A 253 -4.57 6.44 -12.62
N GLN A 254 -4.66 5.78 -13.78
CA GLN A 254 -5.86 5.00 -14.16
C GLN A 254 -5.80 3.57 -13.61
N PRO A 255 -6.77 3.12 -12.78
CA PRO A 255 -6.77 1.76 -12.22
C PRO A 255 -6.75 0.63 -13.26
N LYS A 256 -7.41 0.82 -14.41
CA LYS A 256 -7.44 -0.15 -15.53
C LYS A 256 -6.06 -0.48 -16.13
N ASN A 257 -5.08 0.42 -15.97
CA ASN A 257 -3.73 0.23 -16.47
C ASN A 257 -2.82 -0.49 -15.46
N SER A 258 -3.28 -0.73 -14.22
CA SER A 258 -2.48 -1.29 -13.12
C SER A 258 -1.67 -2.54 -13.49
N GLY A 259 -2.29 -3.53 -14.14
CA GLY A 259 -1.63 -4.76 -14.58
C GLY A 259 -0.58 -4.56 -15.69
N HIS A 260 -0.60 -3.43 -16.38
CA HIS A 260 0.30 -3.10 -17.49
C HIS A 260 1.51 -2.25 -17.08
N ARG A 261 1.62 -1.85 -15.81
CA ARG A 261 2.76 -1.07 -15.31
C ARG A 261 3.76 -1.97 -14.60
N SER A 262 4.95 -2.12 -15.16
CA SER A 262 6.11 -2.70 -14.49
C SER A 262 6.97 -1.61 -13.85
N MET A 263 8.09 -1.98 -13.22
CA MET A 263 9.08 -1.06 -12.67
C MET A 263 10.15 -0.80 -13.75
N ASP A 264 9.87 0.14 -14.64
CA ASP A 264 10.72 0.48 -15.80
C ASP A 264 11.85 1.48 -15.50
N CYS A 265 12.81 1.58 -16.43
CA CYS A 265 13.96 2.48 -16.31
C CYS A 265 13.57 3.97 -16.25
N ASP A 266 12.62 4.42 -17.06
CA ASP A 266 12.25 5.84 -17.16
C ASP A 266 11.60 6.34 -15.86
N THR A 267 10.68 5.56 -15.30
CA THR A 267 10.04 5.80 -14.01
C THR A 267 11.08 5.87 -12.89
N VAL A 268 12.01 4.92 -12.83
CA VAL A 268 13.06 4.88 -11.81
C VAL A 268 14.02 6.07 -11.95
N ILE A 269 14.45 6.42 -13.17
CA ILE A 269 15.30 7.58 -13.43
C ILE A 269 14.59 8.88 -13.05
N ARG A 270 13.33 9.07 -13.45
CA ARG A 270 12.52 10.25 -13.12
C ARG A 270 12.36 10.42 -11.61
N LEU A 271 12.01 9.36 -10.89
CA LEU A 271 11.89 9.40 -9.42
C LEU A 271 13.24 9.68 -8.73
N ARG A 272 14.33 9.09 -9.24
CA ARG A 272 15.68 9.36 -8.73
C ARG A 272 16.06 10.82 -8.89
N ARG A 273 15.83 11.39 -10.07
CA ARG A 273 16.13 12.79 -10.39
C ARG A 273 15.30 13.76 -9.58
N PHE A 274 14.06 13.41 -9.23
CA PHE A 274 13.25 14.20 -8.30
C PHE A 274 13.87 14.26 -6.90
N VAL A 275 14.34 13.14 -6.35
CA VAL A 275 15.02 13.11 -5.05
C VAL A 275 16.31 13.94 -5.06
N GLU A 276 17.10 13.84 -6.12
CA GLU A 276 18.32 14.66 -6.29
C GLU A 276 18.01 16.16 -6.42
N ALA A 277 16.95 16.52 -7.17
CA ALA A 277 16.49 17.89 -7.31
C ALA A 277 16.02 18.48 -5.97
N VAL A 278 15.26 17.72 -5.16
CA VAL A 278 14.83 18.16 -3.82
C VAL A 278 16.03 18.38 -2.89
N LEU A 279 17.00 17.45 -2.86
CA LEU A 279 18.24 17.61 -2.09
C LEU A 279 19.00 18.88 -2.47
N GLN A 280 19.17 19.14 -3.77
CA GLN A 280 19.89 20.32 -4.29
C GLN A 280 19.13 21.63 -4.03
N TYR A 281 17.83 21.67 -4.29
CA TYR A 281 16.97 22.84 -4.13
C TYR A 281 16.82 23.30 -2.66
N THR A 282 16.74 22.33 -1.75
CA THR A 282 16.65 22.59 -0.31
C THR A 282 18.02 22.84 0.32
N ASN A 283 19.11 22.42 -0.35
CA ASN A 283 20.46 22.31 0.21
C ASN A 283 20.50 21.46 1.49
N ALA A 284 19.59 20.49 1.61
CA ALA A 284 19.50 19.63 2.78
C ALA A 284 20.61 18.57 2.76
N SER A 285 21.20 18.28 3.93
CA SER A 285 22.20 17.21 4.05
C SER A 285 21.60 15.82 3.83
N HIS A 286 20.33 15.65 4.21
CA HIS A 286 19.53 14.43 4.10
C HIS A 286 18.07 14.78 3.80
N VAL A 287 17.34 13.81 3.26
CA VAL A 287 15.87 13.80 3.13
C VAL A 287 15.28 12.58 3.83
N ASP A 288 13.98 12.59 4.08
CA ASP A 288 13.21 11.41 4.47
C ASP A 288 12.31 10.99 3.30
N ILE A 289 12.15 9.68 3.08
CA ILE A 289 11.27 9.14 2.03
C ILE A 289 10.13 8.35 2.68
N ILE A 290 8.90 8.65 2.27
CA ILE A 290 7.71 7.88 2.64
C ILE A 290 7.09 7.37 1.35
N SER A 291 6.90 6.06 1.23
CA SER A 291 6.35 5.49 0.00
C SER A 291 5.34 4.39 0.25
N HIS A 292 4.50 4.15 -0.75
CA HIS A 292 3.36 3.23 -0.66
C HIS A 292 3.34 2.24 -1.82
N SER A 293 2.97 0.98 -1.55
CA SER A 293 2.73 -0.03 -2.58
C SER A 293 3.94 -0.19 -3.52
N MET A 294 3.72 -0.12 -4.84
CA MET A 294 4.77 -0.10 -5.87
C MET A 294 5.85 0.97 -5.64
N GLY A 295 5.48 2.10 -5.04
CA GLY A 295 6.40 3.16 -4.64
C GLY A 295 7.46 2.72 -3.62
N VAL A 296 7.22 1.66 -2.84
CA VAL A 296 8.23 1.07 -1.95
C VAL A 296 9.37 0.45 -2.74
N SER A 297 9.06 -0.41 -3.70
CA SER A 297 10.08 -1.07 -4.53
C SER A 297 10.82 -0.09 -5.43
N LEU A 298 10.12 0.92 -5.97
CA LEU A 298 10.73 2.02 -6.71
C LEU A 298 11.65 2.87 -5.82
N ALA A 299 11.21 3.25 -4.61
CA ALA A 299 12.02 3.99 -3.65
C ALA A 299 13.33 3.24 -3.30
N ARG A 300 13.25 1.94 -3.04
CA ARG A 300 14.44 1.10 -2.81
C ARG A 300 15.39 1.11 -4.02
N ARG A 301 14.85 1.03 -5.24
CA ARG A 301 15.64 1.05 -6.48
C ARG A 301 16.37 2.38 -6.69
N ILE A 302 15.71 3.52 -6.50
CA ILE A 302 16.35 4.84 -6.67
C ILE A 302 17.40 5.12 -5.60
N ILE A 303 17.19 4.62 -4.38
CA ILE A 303 18.14 4.77 -3.27
C ILE A 303 19.41 3.94 -3.52
N LYS A 304 19.25 2.66 -3.89
CA LYS A 304 20.37 1.74 -4.15
C LYS A 304 21.15 2.09 -5.41
N GLY A 305 20.51 2.64 -6.44
CA GLY A 305 21.20 3.08 -7.67
C GLY A 305 21.90 1.93 -8.42
N GLY A 306 22.98 2.22 -9.13
CA GLY A 306 23.68 1.25 -9.98
C GLY A 306 22.95 0.98 -11.31
N ASN A 307 23.38 -0.08 -12.00
CA ASN A 307 22.78 -0.50 -13.27
C ASN A 307 21.46 -1.24 -13.05
N MET A 308 20.53 -1.07 -13.98
CA MET A 308 19.25 -1.77 -14.02
C MET A 308 18.99 -2.22 -15.44
N ASN A 309 18.41 -3.42 -15.58
CA ASN A 309 17.82 -3.91 -16.81
C ASN A 309 16.32 -4.13 -16.50
N ASP A 310 15.44 -3.56 -17.33
CA ASP A 310 13.98 -3.64 -17.15
C ASP A 310 13.30 -4.66 -18.07
N GLY A 311 14.09 -5.43 -18.83
CA GLY A 311 13.64 -6.38 -19.85
C GLY A 311 13.63 -5.81 -21.27
N PHE A 312 13.63 -4.49 -21.42
CA PHE A 312 13.65 -3.79 -22.71
C PHE A 312 14.86 -2.87 -22.84
N ASN A 313 15.23 -2.20 -21.75
CA ASN A 313 16.29 -1.20 -21.66
C ASN A 313 17.30 -1.56 -20.57
N GLU A 314 18.53 -1.07 -20.72
CA GLU A 314 19.50 -0.96 -19.64
C GLU A 314 19.75 0.51 -19.30
N CYS A 315 19.71 0.85 -18.02
CA CYS A 315 19.91 2.21 -17.52
C CYS A 315 20.82 2.24 -16.29
N TYR A 316 21.61 3.30 -16.18
CA TYR A 316 22.39 3.61 -14.99
C TYR A 316 21.68 4.68 -14.16
N ILE A 317 21.26 4.33 -12.95
CA ILE A 317 20.46 5.19 -12.07
C ILE A 317 21.32 6.25 -11.36
N GLY A 318 22.64 6.10 -11.38
CA GLY A 318 23.57 6.87 -10.55
C GLY A 318 24.06 6.06 -9.35
N THR A 319 24.98 6.64 -8.58
CA THR A 319 25.55 5.98 -7.39
C THR A 319 24.49 5.81 -6.28
N PRO A 320 24.67 4.87 -5.33
CA PRO A 320 23.80 4.75 -4.16
C PRO A 320 23.73 6.07 -3.37
N ILE A 321 22.53 6.46 -2.93
CA ILE A 321 22.30 7.69 -2.12
C ILE A 321 21.77 7.40 -0.72
N HIS A 322 21.93 6.17 -0.21
CA HIS A 322 21.51 5.79 1.14
C HIS A 322 22.07 6.71 2.24
N ASN A 323 23.27 7.26 2.04
CA ASN A 323 23.90 8.25 2.92
C ASN A 323 23.27 9.65 2.86
N LYS A 324 22.28 9.87 2.00
CA LYS A 324 21.41 11.06 1.92
C LYS A 324 19.99 10.80 2.41
N ILE A 325 19.64 9.56 2.77
CA ILE A 325 18.31 9.22 3.28
C ILE A 325 18.40 8.99 4.79
N HIS A 326 17.76 9.86 5.57
CA HIS A 326 17.74 9.71 7.02
C HIS A 326 16.72 8.64 7.42
N THR A 327 15.45 8.83 7.05
CA THR A 327 14.36 7.87 7.30
C THR A 327 13.79 7.38 5.98
N PHE A 328 13.57 6.08 5.86
CA PHE A 328 12.80 5.48 4.78
C PHE A 328 11.63 4.68 5.36
N ILE A 329 10.41 5.09 5.04
CA ILE A 329 9.17 4.43 5.45
C ILE A 329 8.53 3.78 4.23
N GLY A 330 8.47 2.45 4.21
CA GLY A 330 7.72 1.69 3.21
C GLY A 330 6.38 1.20 3.76
N ILE A 331 5.29 1.64 3.13
CA ILE A 331 3.91 1.28 3.50
C ILE A 331 3.35 0.29 2.47
N ALA A 332 2.96 -0.90 2.91
CA ALA A 332 2.35 -1.94 2.09
C ALA A 332 3.15 -2.25 0.80
N GLY A 333 4.48 -2.35 0.89
CA GLY A 333 5.33 -2.76 -0.23
C GLY A 333 5.19 -4.24 -0.57
N ALA A 334 5.54 -4.64 -1.79
CA ALA A 334 5.61 -6.06 -2.20
C ALA A 334 7.08 -6.47 -2.43
N ASN A 335 7.91 -6.36 -1.38
CA ASN A 335 9.36 -6.56 -1.45
C ASN A 335 9.75 -8.02 -1.76
N TYR A 336 8.85 -8.98 -1.53
CA TYR A 336 9.02 -10.40 -1.88
C TYR A 336 7.99 -10.86 -2.93
N GLY A 337 7.39 -9.92 -3.65
CA GLY A 337 6.37 -10.14 -4.69
C GLY A 337 4.95 -10.26 -4.14
N MET A 338 4.00 -10.52 -5.05
CA MET A 338 2.58 -10.69 -4.76
C MET A 338 2.12 -12.11 -5.11
N CYS A 339 1.38 -12.78 -4.23
CA CYS A 339 0.90 -14.14 -4.50
C CYS A 339 -0.04 -14.24 -5.70
N LEU A 340 -0.82 -13.19 -5.99
CA LEU A 340 -1.60 -13.10 -7.24
C LEU A 340 -0.72 -13.14 -8.49
N CYS A 341 0.52 -12.67 -8.40
CA CYS A 341 1.54 -12.72 -9.45
C CYS A 341 2.39 -13.99 -9.42
N ALA A 342 2.16 -14.96 -8.51
CA ALA A 342 2.88 -16.24 -8.53
C ALA A 342 2.40 -17.15 -9.68
N ASP A 343 1.16 -16.99 -10.14
CA ASP A 343 0.62 -17.72 -11.29
C ASP A 343 1.37 -17.39 -12.59
N GLU A 344 1.76 -18.43 -13.33
CA GLU A 344 2.53 -18.30 -14.56
C GLU A 344 1.78 -17.57 -15.67
N LYS A 345 0.45 -17.65 -15.77
CA LYS A 345 -0.30 -16.91 -16.79
C LYS A 345 -0.30 -15.42 -16.45
N MET A 346 -0.48 -15.07 -15.18
CA MET A 346 -0.39 -13.69 -14.70
C MET A 346 1.02 -13.13 -14.95
N ALA A 347 2.07 -13.88 -14.59
CA ALA A 347 3.46 -13.48 -14.78
C ALA A 347 3.88 -13.25 -16.24
N ASN A 348 3.29 -14.01 -17.18
CA ASN A 348 3.59 -13.89 -18.61
C ASN A 348 2.63 -12.94 -19.37
N SER A 349 1.48 -12.58 -18.79
CA SER A 349 0.46 -11.73 -19.46
C SER A 349 0.40 -10.29 -18.93
N LEU A 350 0.81 -10.06 -17.68
CA LEU A 350 0.71 -8.75 -17.03
C LEU A 350 2.12 -8.24 -16.66
N PRO A 351 2.63 -7.16 -17.29
CA PRO A 351 3.89 -6.53 -16.93
C PRO A 351 4.06 -6.25 -15.41
N ALA A 352 2.98 -5.89 -14.71
CA ALA A 352 3.00 -5.69 -13.26
C ALA A 352 3.33 -6.97 -12.47
N CYS A 353 3.09 -8.15 -13.03
CA CYS A 353 3.46 -9.45 -12.48
C CYS A 353 4.72 -10.06 -13.14
N GLY A 354 5.38 -9.34 -14.05
CA GLY A 354 6.49 -9.83 -14.85
C GLY A 354 7.69 -10.34 -14.03
N LYS A 355 8.37 -11.37 -14.55
CA LYS A 355 9.54 -12.00 -13.90
C LYS A 355 10.81 -11.13 -13.93
N THR A 356 10.91 -10.16 -14.84
CA THR A 356 12.06 -9.25 -14.89
C THR A 356 11.84 -8.08 -13.91
N ASN A 357 10.83 -7.26 -14.15
CA ASN A 357 10.60 -5.98 -13.46
C ASN A 357 9.17 -5.81 -12.89
N GLY A 358 8.44 -6.90 -12.67
CA GLY A 358 7.15 -6.89 -11.98
C GLY A 358 7.23 -7.46 -10.57
N PHE A 359 6.07 -7.84 -10.02
CA PHE A 359 5.88 -8.39 -8.68
C PHE A 359 5.77 -9.92 -8.64
N TRP A 360 6.38 -10.63 -9.61
CA TRP A 360 6.45 -12.10 -9.59
C TRP A 360 7.01 -12.58 -8.24
N ALA A 361 6.20 -13.31 -7.47
CA ALA A 361 6.57 -13.80 -6.14
C ALA A 361 7.40 -15.08 -6.16
N GLY A 362 7.66 -15.65 -7.34
CA GLY A 362 8.24 -16.99 -7.45
C GLY A 362 7.24 -18.11 -7.18
N THR A 363 7.74 -19.34 -7.23
CA THR A 363 6.97 -20.58 -7.11
C THR A 363 7.72 -21.56 -6.21
N CYS A 364 7.13 -22.00 -5.09
CA CYS A 364 7.74 -23.01 -4.19
C CYS A 364 7.10 -24.39 -4.34
N THR A 365 7.76 -25.33 -5.02
CA THR A 365 7.25 -26.71 -5.17
C THR A 365 7.60 -27.62 -3.98
N PRO A 366 6.81 -28.66 -3.66
CA PRO A 366 5.52 -29.02 -4.27
C PRO A 366 4.39 -28.07 -3.83
N ILE A 367 3.43 -27.80 -4.70
CA ILE A 367 2.28 -26.91 -4.43
C ILE A 367 1.00 -27.73 -4.43
N ASN A 368 0.12 -27.47 -3.48
CA ASN A 368 -1.25 -27.99 -3.47
C ASN A 368 -2.21 -26.96 -4.09
N ASP A 369 -2.11 -25.70 -3.69
CA ASP A 369 -2.80 -24.56 -4.32
C ASP A 369 -1.91 -23.31 -4.31
N MET A 370 -1.62 -22.75 -5.48
CA MET A 370 -0.63 -21.67 -5.64
C MET A 370 -0.92 -20.46 -4.74
N LEU A 371 -2.17 -20.01 -4.72
CA LEU A 371 -2.55 -18.79 -4.01
C LEU A 371 -2.62 -19.03 -2.50
N THR A 372 -3.20 -20.15 -2.08
CA THR A 372 -3.35 -20.52 -0.66
C THR A 372 -2.00 -20.85 -0.02
N ASP A 373 -1.13 -21.61 -0.70
CA ASP A 373 0.21 -21.94 -0.20
C ASP A 373 1.10 -20.69 -0.13
N CYS A 374 1.01 -19.79 -1.11
CA CYS A 374 1.77 -18.54 -1.10
C CYS A 374 1.31 -17.57 0.01
N LEU A 375 -0.01 -17.44 0.23
CA LEU A 375 -0.57 -16.61 1.31
C LEU A 375 -0.44 -17.25 2.70
N SER A 376 0.11 -18.46 2.82
CA SER A 376 0.24 -19.14 4.11
C SER A 376 1.46 -18.64 4.91
N PRO A 377 1.33 -18.44 6.23
CA PRO A 377 2.48 -18.24 7.13
C PRO A 377 3.40 -19.47 7.21
N ILE A 378 2.82 -20.66 7.00
CA ILE A 378 3.53 -21.93 6.92
C ILE A 378 3.04 -22.59 5.63
N PRO A 379 3.70 -22.35 4.48
CA PRO A 379 3.36 -23.04 3.24
C PRO A 379 3.35 -24.55 3.46
N THR A 380 2.48 -25.29 2.76
CA THR A 380 2.55 -26.77 2.83
C THR A 380 3.91 -27.28 2.32
N SER A 381 4.57 -26.49 1.47
CA SER A 381 5.97 -26.55 1.05
C SER A 381 6.98 -25.87 2.00
N SER A 382 6.71 -25.78 3.29
CA SER A 382 7.59 -25.11 4.28
C SER A 382 8.99 -25.73 4.44
N LEU A 383 9.23 -26.90 3.86
CA LEU A 383 10.57 -27.49 3.71
C LEU A 383 11.31 -27.06 2.42
N ALA A 384 10.66 -26.32 1.51
CA ALA A 384 11.09 -26.15 0.12
C ALA A 384 11.17 -24.69 -0.37
N CYS A 385 10.49 -23.71 0.28
CA CYS A 385 10.81 -22.27 0.12
C CYS A 385 12.15 -21.91 0.82
N GLY A 386 13.19 -22.70 0.62
CA GLY A 386 14.46 -22.63 1.34
C GLY A 386 15.33 -21.43 0.94
N THR A 387 16.60 -21.50 1.34
CA THR A 387 17.66 -20.58 0.90
C THR A 387 17.92 -20.77 -0.61
N GLY A 388 17.19 -20.04 -1.43
CA GLY A 388 17.24 -20.17 -2.89
C GLY A 388 15.99 -19.68 -3.62
N HIS A 389 14.87 -19.45 -2.91
CA HIS A 389 13.64 -18.91 -3.48
C HIS A 389 13.89 -17.65 -4.32
N GLN A 390 13.49 -17.67 -5.59
CA GLN A 390 13.63 -16.57 -6.54
C GLN A 390 12.28 -15.89 -6.76
N TYR A 391 12.26 -14.57 -6.68
CA TYR A 391 11.17 -13.71 -7.15
C TYR A 391 11.65 -12.92 -8.39
N SER A 392 10.93 -11.87 -8.82
CA SER A 392 11.34 -11.11 -10.01
C SER A 392 12.77 -10.57 -9.91
N GLN A 393 13.49 -10.49 -11.03
CA GLN A 393 14.90 -10.08 -11.07
C GLN A 393 15.12 -8.71 -10.41
N PHE A 394 14.20 -7.76 -10.61
CA PHE A 394 14.21 -6.45 -9.96
C PHE A 394 14.18 -6.57 -8.43
N LEU A 395 13.22 -7.32 -7.88
CA LEU A 395 13.11 -7.54 -6.44
C LEU A 395 14.29 -8.36 -5.90
N GLN A 396 14.78 -9.34 -6.67
CA GLN A 396 15.92 -10.19 -6.34
C GLN A 396 17.20 -9.36 -6.19
N ASN A 397 17.45 -8.45 -7.13
CA ASN A 397 18.58 -7.52 -7.07
C ASN A 397 18.48 -6.58 -5.85
N LEU A 398 17.29 -6.04 -5.55
CA LEU A 398 17.08 -5.20 -4.37
C LEU A 398 17.36 -5.93 -3.05
N ASN A 399 16.99 -7.21 -2.95
CA ASN A 399 17.10 -8.00 -1.73
C ASN A 399 18.45 -8.71 -1.58
N ASN A 400 19.17 -8.95 -2.68
CA ASN A 400 20.54 -9.46 -2.66
C ASN A 400 21.56 -8.37 -2.30
N ASP A 401 21.28 -7.10 -2.61
CA ASP A 401 22.10 -5.98 -2.17
C ASP A 401 21.90 -5.71 -0.66
N SER A 402 22.91 -6.04 0.13
CA SER A 402 22.93 -5.82 1.58
C SER A 402 23.00 -4.34 2.02
N THR A 403 23.25 -3.40 1.10
CA THR A 403 23.32 -1.97 1.41
C THR A 403 22.02 -1.46 2.01
N LYS A 404 22.05 -0.98 3.25
CA LYS A 404 20.87 -0.42 3.93
C LYS A 404 20.41 0.87 3.23
N GLU A 405 19.13 0.97 2.89
CA GLU A 405 18.54 2.09 2.14
C GLU A 405 18.57 3.44 2.87
N ALA A 406 18.52 3.46 4.20
CA ALA A 406 18.51 4.70 4.98
C ALA A 406 19.15 4.47 6.35
N LYS A 407 19.47 5.57 7.06
CA LYS A 407 19.91 5.48 8.46
C LYS A 407 18.86 4.76 9.33
N VAL A 408 17.57 5.04 9.12
CA VAL A 408 16.43 4.37 9.75
C VAL A 408 15.45 3.88 8.69
N ILE A 409 15.15 2.58 8.67
CA ILE A 409 14.14 1.96 7.79
C ILE A 409 12.95 1.51 8.63
N VAL A 410 11.74 1.81 8.17
CA VAL A 410 10.48 1.38 8.79
C VAL A 410 9.60 0.67 7.76
N SER A 411 9.15 -0.55 8.10
CA SER A 411 8.15 -1.27 7.31
C SER A 411 6.77 -1.17 7.98
N MET A 412 5.75 -0.76 7.23
CA MET A 412 4.37 -0.63 7.68
C MET A 412 3.45 -1.48 6.80
N TRP A 413 2.51 -2.23 7.38
CA TRP A 413 1.52 -2.99 6.62
C TRP A 413 0.27 -3.30 7.47
N SER A 414 -0.78 -3.82 6.84
CA SER A 414 -2.01 -4.24 7.51
C SER A 414 -2.26 -5.72 7.31
N ASP A 415 -2.87 -6.38 8.30
CA ASP A 415 -3.40 -7.74 8.13
C ASP A 415 -4.64 -7.80 7.22
N GLY A 416 -5.30 -6.65 6.99
CA GLY A 416 -6.49 -6.48 6.16
C GLY A 416 -6.19 -6.12 4.70
N ASP A 417 -4.93 -6.15 4.27
CA ASP A 417 -4.53 -5.73 2.93
C ASP A 417 -5.21 -6.56 1.83
N THR A 418 -6.04 -5.89 1.02
CA THR A 418 -6.86 -6.51 -0.03
C THR A 418 -6.13 -6.74 -1.36
N ILE A 419 -4.92 -6.19 -1.51
CA ILE A 419 -4.13 -6.25 -2.76
C ILE A 419 -2.93 -7.20 -2.60
N LEU A 420 -2.22 -7.10 -1.47
CA LEU A 420 -1.13 -8.01 -1.12
C LEU A 420 -1.63 -9.31 -0.48
N GLY A 421 -2.90 -9.34 -0.11
CA GLY A 421 -3.57 -10.49 0.50
C GLY A 421 -3.59 -10.41 2.02
N LYS A 422 -4.61 -11.05 2.60
CA LYS A 422 -4.83 -11.08 4.05
C LYS A 422 -3.58 -11.59 4.78
N SER A 423 -3.21 -10.91 5.86
CA SER A 423 -1.99 -11.16 6.64
C SER A 423 -0.66 -10.92 5.89
N ASN A 424 -0.66 -10.32 4.69
CA ASN A 424 0.52 -9.82 3.99
C ASN A 424 1.61 -10.87 3.64
N PHE A 425 1.26 -12.16 3.60
CA PHE A 425 2.25 -13.21 3.31
C PHE A 425 2.53 -13.40 1.81
N ALA A 426 3.81 -13.66 1.51
CA ALA A 426 4.28 -14.30 0.30
C ALA A 426 5.28 -15.40 0.69
N TRP A 427 4.90 -16.66 0.45
CA TRP A 427 5.72 -17.86 0.70
C TRP A 427 6.29 -17.92 2.13
N GLY A 428 5.42 -17.71 3.14
CA GLY A 428 5.79 -17.71 4.56
C GLY A 428 6.53 -16.45 5.05
N ARG A 429 6.68 -15.42 4.21
CA ARG A 429 7.35 -14.14 4.55
C ARG A 429 6.36 -12.98 4.46
N MET A 430 6.42 -12.02 5.39
CA MET A 430 5.67 -10.76 5.25
C MET A 430 6.23 -9.96 4.06
N THR A 431 5.45 -9.81 2.99
CA THR A 431 5.96 -9.21 1.73
C THR A 431 6.31 -7.73 1.88
N SER A 432 5.66 -7.03 2.81
CA SER A 432 5.94 -5.61 3.09
C SER A 432 7.17 -5.33 3.96
N ILE A 433 7.85 -6.35 4.48
CA ILE A 433 9.13 -6.14 5.17
C ILE A 433 10.20 -5.74 4.14
N ILE A 434 10.79 -4.56 4.34
CA ILE A 434 12.04 -4.15 3.71
C ILE A 434 13.19 -4.84 4.45
N PRO A 435 14.13 -5.53 3.76
CA PRO A 435 15.37 -6.01 4.37
C PRO A 435 16.06 -4.94 5.21
N ASN A 436 16.67 -5.33 6.35
CA ASN A 436 17.34 -4.41 7.27
C ASN A 436 16.44 -3.33 7.91
N SER A 437 15.11 -3.53 7.98
CA SER A 437 14.19 -2.66 8.74
C SER A 437 14.58 -2.56 10.22
N ASP A 438 14.76 -1.33 10.73
CA ASP A 438 14.97 -1.07 12.16
C ASP A 438 13.67 -1.15 12.96
N ARG A 439 12.54 -0.90 12.29
CA ARG A 439 11.20 -0.85 12.90
C ARG A 439 10.16 -1.46 11.99
N MET A 440 9.14 -2.04 12.62
CA MET A 440 7.99 -2.63 11.95
C MET A 440 6.72 -2.16 12.64
N ALA A 441 5.67 -1.88 11.88
CA ALA A 441 4.35 -1.55 12.42
C ALA A 441 3.28 -2.29 11.61
N MET A 442 2.60 -3.23 12.28
CA MET A 442 1.48 -3.98 11.72
C MET A 442 0.17 -3.38 12.26
N TYR A 443 -0.71 -3.02 11.33
CA TYR A 443 -2.07 -2.53 11.60
C TYR A 443 -3.07 -3.66 11.39
N SER A 444 -4.27 -3.53 11.97
CA SER A 444 -5.34 -4.52 11.81
C SER A 444 -6.56 -3.93 11.13
N GLY A 445 -7.12 -4.65 10.16
CA GLY A 445 -8.37 -4.33 9.49
C GLY A 445 -8.35 -3.16 8.50
N TYR A 446 -7.21 -2.48 8.29
CA TYR A 446 -7.08 -1.49 7.22
C TYR A 446 -6.86 -2.18 5.86
N ASP A 447 -7.47 -1.68 4.79
CA ASP A 447 -7.16 -2.12 3.43
C ASP A 447 -5.79 -1.59 2.94
N HIS A 448 -5.43 -1.95 1.70
CA HIS A 448 -4.16 -1.59 1.07
C HIS A 448 -3.90 -0.08 1.00
N TYR A 449 -4.94 0.74 0.89
CA TYR A 449 -4.87 2.19 0.78
C TYR A 449 -5.09 2.88 2.12
N GLU A 450 -5.97 2.33 2.96
CA GLU A 450 -6.24 2.83 4.31
C GLU A 450 -5.02 2.79 5.21
N VAL A 451 -4.14 1.79 5.06
CA VAL A 451 -2.88 1.73 5.82
C VAL A 451 -1.91 2.87 5.49
N LYS A 452 -2.08 3.54 4.33
CA LYS A 452 -1.42 4.81 4.01
C LYS A 452 -2.20 6.00 4.60
N SER A 453 -3.51 6.10 4.33
CA SER A 453 -4.29 7.29 4.70
C SER A 453 -4.48 7.46 6.21
N LYS A 454 -4.83 6.38 6.92
CA LYS A 454 -5.16 6.38 8.36
C LYS A 454 -3.94 6.40 9.28
N THR A 455 -2.72 6.34 8.73
CA THR A 455 -1.46 6.28 9.52
C THR A 455 -0.60 7.54 9.43
N ALA A 456 -1.12 8.64 8.87
CA ALA A 456 -0.42 9.92 8.75
C ALA A 456 0.25 10.42 10.05
N LYS A 457 -0.38 10.17 11.21
CA LYS A 457 0.22 10.44 12.53
C LYS A 457 1.46 9.60 12.80
N ASP A 458 1.39 8.29 12.57
CA ASP A 458 2.51 7.38 12.84
C ASP A 458 3.66 7.63 11.85
N GLN A 459 3.36 7.96 10.58
CA GLN A 459 4.33 8.45 9.59
C GLN A 459 5.11 9.68 10.10
N PHE A 460 4.39 10.70 10.59
CA PHE A 460 5.00 11.89 11.19
C PHE A 460 5.87 11.56 12.41
N MET A 461 5.39 10.70 13.31
CA MET A 461 6.14 10.26 14.48
C MET A 461 7.41 9.47 14.11
N MET A 462 7.36 8.64 13.06
CA MET A 462 8.49 7.84 12.60
C MET A 462 9.59 8.71 11.97
N VAL A 463 9.22 9.72 11.19
CA VAL A 463 10.16 10.74 10.68
C VAL A 463 10.74 11.55 11.83
N THR A 464 9.90 12.21 12.64
CA THR A 464 10.37 13.17 13.65
C THR A 464 11.12 12.53 14.82
N ALA A 465 10.62 11.41 15.39
CA ALA A 465 11.29 10.73 16.50
C ALA A 465 12.61 10.04 16.10
N SER A 466 12.90 9.90 14.80
CA SER A 466 14.21 9.46 14.32
C SER A 466 15.27 10.57 14.45
N HIS A 467 14.88 11.85 14.32
CA HIS A 467 15.80 13.00 14.41
C HIS A 467 16.24 13.30 15.84
N PHE A 468 15.39 13.04 16.84
CA PHE A 468 15.63 13.32 18.26
C PHE A 468 16.50 12.28 18.99
N ARG A 469 16.95 11.21 18.32
CA ARG A 469 17.98 10.30 18.86
C ARG A 469 19.37 10.77 18.42
N ARG A 470 20.01 11.59 19.26
CA ARG A 470 21.44 11.91 19.24
C ARG A 470 22.03 11.59 20.60
#